data_AF-A0A3D0VA10-F1
#
_entry.id   AF-A0A3D0VA10-F1
#
_cell.length_a   1.000
_cell.length_b   1.000
_cell.length_c   1.000
_cell.angle_alpha   90.00
_cell.angle_beta   90.00
_cell.angle_gamma   90.00
#
_symmetry.space_group_name_H-M   'P 1'
#
loop_
_entity.id
_entity.type
_entity.pdbx_description
1 polymer ?
#
loop_
_entity_poly.entity_id
_entity_poly.type
_entity_poly.pdbx_seq_one_letter_code
_entity_poly.pdbx_strand_id
1 'polypeptide(L)'
;HSVAWDAGFAENESNFELTNQLTRGGYPLGIVANRNGERFIDEGADFRNYTYARYGQDILNQPGSVAFQIFDATTRPMLRAEEYDMPGVSVMREDSLPALAARAGIDPVVLERTVGDYNSRIDATKPFDPNIKDGRASGVEPRKSNWALALDTPPFYAFPVTCGVTFTFGGLKTDTYGRVLNSAGNPVPGLLACGEALGGLFSGNYPGGSGLAAGAVFGRRAGSVA
;
A
#
# COMPACT_ATOMS: atom_id res chain seq x y z
N HIS A 1 -6.19 -0.27 -9.90
CA HIS A 1 -5.77 -0.80 -8.59
C HIS A 1 -4.27 -0.94 -8.59
N SER A 2 -3.63 -0.45 -7.54
CA SER A 2 -2.18 -0.54 -7.35
C SER A 2 -1.85 -0.87 -5.91
N VAL A 3 -0.66 -1.36 -5.63
CA VAL A 3 -0.17 -1.62 -4.27
C VAL A 3 1.27 -1.12 -4.13
N ALA A 4 1.74 -0.95 -2.91
CA ALA A 4 3.18 -0.88 -2.67
C ALA A 4 3.80 -2.26 -2.97
N TRP A 5 4.83 -2.26 -3.81
CA TRP A 5 5.50 -3.44 -4.36
C TRP A 5 7.00 -3.34 -4.17
N ASP A 6 7.71 -4.44 -4.00
CA ASP A 6 9.17 -4.44 -3.88
C ASP A 6 9.84 -3.81 -5.12
N ALA A 7 10.59 -2.73 -4.92
CA ALA A 7 11.23 -1.99 -6.01
C ALA A 7 12.63 -2.53 -6.38
N GLY A 8 13.23 -3.36 -5.54
CA GLY A 8 14.61 -3.83 -5.73
C GLY A 8 14.74 -5.31 -6.04
N PHE A 9 13.65 -6.09 -5.96
CA PHE A 9 13.69 -7.52 -6.24
C PHE A 9 14.09 -7.75 -7.70
N ALA A 10 15.03 -8.67 -7.93
CA ALA A 10 15.37 -9.08 -9.29
C ALA A 10 14.16 -9.77 -9.91
N GLU A 11 13.83 -9.47 -11.17
CA GLU A 11 12.63 -10.03 -11.84
C GLU A 11 11.32 -9.63 -11.11
N ASN A 12 11.18 -8.34 -10.73
CA ASN A 12 9.98 -7.84 -10.01
C ASN A 12 8.66 -7.83 -10.82
N GLU A 13 8.64 -8.49 -11.96
CA GLU A 13 7.52 -8.64 -12.89
C GLU A 13 6.53 -9.72 -12.44
N SER A 14 5.48 -9.94 -13.25
CA SER A 14 4.36 -10.84 -12.93
C SER A 14 4.81 -12.30 -12.80
N ASN A 15 5.21 -12.68 -11.58
CA ASN A 15 5.55 -14.05 -11.22
C ASN A 15 4.39 -14.69 -10.42
N PHE A 16 3.75 -15.71 -11.02
CA PHE A 16 2.59 -16.39 -10.42
C PHE A 16 2.93 -17.16 -9.13
N GLU A 17 4.19 -17.57 -8.94
CA GLU A 17 4.64 -18.27 -7.73
C GLU A 17 4.88 -17.30 -6.56
N LEU A 18 5.27 -16.05 -6.85
CA LEU A 18 5.62 -15.03 -5.85
C LEU A 18 4.48 -14.03 -5.58
N THR A 19 3.32 -14.21 -6.22
CA THR A 19 2.17 -13.28 -6.30
C THR A 19 2.03 -12.29 -5.14
N ASN A 20 1.90 -12.78 -3.91
CA ASN A 20 1.68 -11.93 -2.74
C ASN A 20 2.95 -11.55 -1.97
N GLN A 21 4.07 -12.25 -2.21
CA GLN A 21 5.30 -12.07 -1.46
C GLN A 21 6.00 -10.75 -1.77
N LEU A 22 5.75 -10.17 -2.95
CA LEU A 22 6.31 -8.88 -3.37
C LEU A 22 5.47 -7.67 -2.93
N THR A 23 4.28 -7.89 -2.39
CA THR A 23 3.45 -6.79 -1.85
C THR A 23 4.02 -6.29 -0.51
N ARG A 24 3.87 -5.00 -0.21
CA ARG A 24 4.41 -4.38 1.02
C ARG A 24 3.32 -3.62 1.76
N GLY A 25 2.63 -4.30 2.66
CA GLY A 25 1.47 -3.80 3.38
C GLY A 25 1.74 -3.22 4.77
N GLY A 26 2.96 -3.35 5.29
CA GLY A 26 3.33 -3.01 6.66
C GLY A 26 3.51 -1.51 6.95
N TYR A 27 3.36 -0.62 5.97
CA TYR A 27 3.53 0.83 6.14
C TYR A 27 2.80 1.46 7.35
N PRO A 28 1.64 0.98 7.85
CA PRO A 28 1.04 1.56 9.06
C PRO A 28 1.90 1.45 10.32
N LEU A 29 2.81 0.47 10.38
CA LEU A 29 3.70 0.22 11.51
C LEU A 29 4.98 1.08 11.48
N GLY A 30 5.20 1.87 10.42
CA GLY A 30 6.38 2.70 10.26
C GLY A 30 6.04 4.05 9.63
N ILE A 31 7.00 4.60 8.89
CA ILE A 31 6.78 5.76 8.02
C ILE A 31 7.16 5.43 6.57
N VAL A 32 6.68 6.24 5.62
CA VAL A 32 7.05 6.14 4.21
C VAL A 32 7.67 7.45 3.74
N ALA A 33 8.93 7.40 3.32
CA ALA A 33 9.68 8.54 2.80
C ALA A 33 9.97 8.36 1.31
N ASN A 34 9.91 9.43 0.51
CA ASN A 34 10.33 9.40 -0.89
C ASN A 34 11.87 9.49 -1.01
N ARG A 35 12.39 9.54 -2.24
CA ARG A 35 13.84 9.69 -2.50
C ARG A 35 14.45 11.00 -1.97
N ASN A 36 13.64 12.01 -1.72
CA ASN A 36 14.11 13.26 -1.12
C ASN A 36 14.18 13.17 0.42
N GLY A 37 13.77 12.04 1.01
CA GLY A 37 13.72 11.84 2.47
C GLY A 37 12.45 12.37 3.12
N GLU A 38 11.46 12.79 2.34
CA GLU A 38 10.25 13.46 2.82
C GLU A 38 9.07 12.49 2.87
N ARG A 39 8.24 12.61 3.92
CA ARG A 39 6.94 11.91 3.98
C ARG A 39 5.93 12.57 3.05
N PHE A 40 5.04 11.78 2.46
CA PHE A 40 4.06 12.25 1.47
C PHE A 40 2.66 11.62 1.62
N ILE A 41 2.47 10.71 2.58
CA ILE A 41 1.18 10.08 2.90
C ILE A 41 0.95 10.04 4.41
N ASP A 42 -0.31 9.85 4.80
CA ASP A 42 -0.69 9.49 6.17
C ASP A 42 -0.74 7.97 6.32
N GLU A 43 0.36 7.37 6.76
CA GLU A 43 0.49 5.91 6.89
C GLU A 43 -0.53 5.30 7.86
N GLY A 44 -1.12 6.12 8.75
CA GLY A 44 -2.12 5.72 9.73
C GLY A 44 -3.55 6.12 9.37
N ALA A 45 -3.85 6.62 8.17
CA ALA A 45 -5.15 7.19 7.82
C ALA A 45 -6.34 6.24 8.05
N ASP A 46 -6.18 4.98 7.67
CA ASP A 46 -7.11 3.88 7.94
C ASP A 46 -6.35 2.54 7.87
N PHE A 47 -7.02 1.44 8.15
CA PHE A 47 -6.44 0.11 8.00
C PHE A 47 -5.94 -0.09 6.57
N ARG A 48 -4.85 -0.86 6.44
CA ARG A 48 -4.19 -1.18 5.17
C ARG A 48 -5.18 -1.51 4.04
N ASN A 49 -6.22 -2.30 4.32
CA ASN A 49 -7.24 -2.73 3.34
C ASN A 49 -8.04 -1.58 2.71
N TYR A 50 -8.02 -0.37 3.28
CA TYR A 50 -8.74 0.79 2.75
C TYR A 50 -7.82 1.86 2.14
N THR A 51 -6.50 1.72 2.28
CA THR A 51 -5.53 2.75 1.89
C THR A 51 -4.51 2.27 0.86
N TYR A 52 -4.19 0.98 0.85
CA TYR A 52 -3.13 0.42 0.00
C TYR A 52 -3.30 0.68 -1.50
N ALA A 53 -4.55 0.67 -1.99
CA ALA A 53 -4.88 0.95 -3.38
C ALA A 53 -4.44 2.36 -3.81
N ARG A 54 -4.77 3.35 -2.98
CA ARG A 54 -4.38 4.76 -3.15
C ARG A 54 -2.87 4.94 -2.99
N TYR A 55 -2.25 4.32 -1.99
CA TYR A 55 -0.83 4.54 -1.71
C TYR A 55 0.09 3.95 -2.78
N GLY A 56 -0.31 2.88 -3.47
CA GLY A 56 0.42 2.45 -4.68
C GLY A 56 0.49 3.56 -5.73
N GLN A 57 -0.61 4.29 -5.94
CA GLN A 57 -0.64 5.43 -6.87
C GLN A 57 0.15 6.62 -6.35
N ASP A 58 0.10 6.92 -5.05
CA ASP A 58 0.86 8.02 -4.47
C ASP A 58 2.38 7.79 -4.58
N ILE A 59 2.83 6.52 -4.45
CA ILE A 59 4.22 6.10 -4.69
C ILE A 59 4.62 6.30 -6.15
N LEU A 60 3.73 5.96 -7.10
CA LEU A 60 3.99 6.16 -8.54
C LEU A 60 4.34 7.61 -8.86
N ASN A 61 3.72 8.56 -8.15
CA ASN A 61 3.91 10.00 -8.34
C ASN A 61 5.14 10.57 -7.63
N GLN A 62 5.89 9.79 -6.84
CA GLN A 62 7.11 10.24 -6.18
C GLN A 62 8.31 10.28 -7.13
N PRO A 63 9.38 11.05 -6.80
CA PRO A 63 10.60 11.08 -7.61
C PRO A 63 11.16 9.67 -7.88
N GLY A 64 11.29 9.33 -9.16
CA GLY A 64 11.74 8.00 -9.60
C GLY A 64 10.73 6.87 -9.35
N SER A 65 9.48 7.20 -9.02
CA SER A 65 8.40 6.25 -8.68
C SER A 65 8.79 5.25 -7.59
N VAL A 66 9.67 5.69 -6.68
CA VAL A 66 10.18 4.88 -5.56
C VAL A 66 10.06 5.65 -4.26
N ALA A 67 9.65 4.93 -3.22
CA ALA A 67 9.67 5.36 -1.84
C ALA A 67 10.29 4.27 -0.96
N PHE A 68 10.42 4.53 0.32
CA PHE A 68 11.01 3.62 1.31
C PHE A 68 10.07 3.51 2.49
N GLN A 69 9.65 2.30 2.82
CA GLN A 69 9.00 2.02 4.10
C GLN A 69 10.09 1.83 5.15
N ILE A 70 10.04 2.65 6.19
CA ILE A 70 11.09 2.74 7.22
C ILE A 70 10.53 2.23 8.54
N PHE A 71 11.26 1.29 9.13
CA PHE A 71 10.95 0.61 10.38
C PHE A 71 12.20 0.55 11.27
N ASP A 72 12.01 0.10 12.50
CA ASP A 72 13.06 -0.07 13.49
C ASP A 72 12.93 -1.45 14.17
N ALA A 73 13.78 -1.74 15.16
CA ALA A 73 13.77 -3.02 15.85
C ALA A 73 12.48 -3.27 16.65
N THR A 74 11.77 -2.21 17.06
CA THR A 74 10.50 -2.29 17.78
C THR A 74 9.40 -2.84 16.88
N THR A 75 9.32 -2.32 15.66
CA THR A 75 8.21 -2.58 14.71
C THR A 75 8.50 -3.74 13.77
N ARG A 76 9.79 -4.05 13.53
CA ARG A 76 10.22 -5.15 12.65
C ARG A 76 9.57 -6.51 12.94
N PRO A 77 9.42 -6.98 14.21
CA PRO A 77 8.80 -8.26 14.51
C PRO A 77 7.28 -8.31 14.24
N MET A 78 6.65 -7.15 14.04
CA MET A 78 5.21 -7.04 13.75
C MET A 78 4.91 -7.12 12.25
N LEU A 79 5.94 -7.09 11.40
CA LEU A 79 5.80 -7.19 9.95
C LEU A 79 5.46 -8.62 9.54
N ARG A 80 4.69 -8.76 8.46
CA ARG A 80 4.31 -10.06 7.91
C ARG A 80 5.52 -10.75 7.29
N ALA A 81 5.88 -11.92 7.79
CA ALA A 81 7.04 -12.66 7.29
C ALA A 81 6.93 -12.98 5.80
N GLU A 82 5.72 -13.25 5.28
CA GLU A 82 5.53 -13.56 3.86
C GLU A 82 5.88 -12.39 2.93
N GLU A 83 5.81 -11.15 3.43
CA GLU A 83 6.15 -9.95 2.67
C GLU A 83 7.58 -9.49 2.96
N TYR A 84 8.01 -9.50 4.22
CA TYR A 84 9.24 -8.84 4.66
C TYR A 84 10.42 -9.79 4.92
N ASP A 85 10.19 -11.10 4.93
CA ASP A 85 11.22 -12.13 5.15
C ASP A 85 11.36 -13.12 3.97
N MET A 86 10.70 -12.82 2.84
CA MET A 86 10.82 -13.68 1.66
C MET A 86 12.28 -13.76 1.18
N PRO A 87 12.74 -14.92 0.67
CA PRO A 87 14.08 -15.04 0.10
C PRO A 87 14.32 -14.00 -1.00
N GLY A 88 15.43 -13.25 -0.90
CA GLY A 88 15.79 -12.22 -1.86
C GLY A 88 15.08 -10.88 -1.69
N VAL A 89 14.30 -10.69 -0.62
CA VAL A 89 13.66 -9.40 -0.30
C VAL A 89 14.65 -8.23 -0.33
N SER A 90 14.24 -7.12 -0.94
CA SER A 90 15.04 -5.90 -0.91
C SER A 90 14.92 -5.25 0.45
N VAL A 91 16.02 -5.22 1.19
CA VAL A 91 16.07 -4.57 2.50
C VAL A 91 17.45 -3.96 2.75
N MET A 92 17.42 -2.74 3.28
CA MET A 92 18.59 -2.08 3.85
C MET A 92 18.43 -2.13 5.35
N ARG A 93 19.50 -2.47 6.06
CA ARG A 93 19.53 -2.58 7.51
C ARG A 93 20.81 -1.92 8.01
N GLU A 94 20.67 -0.97 8.92
CA GLU A 94 21.79 -0.22 9.50
C GLU A 94 21.51 0.11 10.97
N ASP A 95 22.57 0.36 11.75
CA ASP A 95 22.44 0.67 13.19
C ASP A 95 22.21 2.17 13.46
N SER A 96 22.12 2.99 12.42
CA SER A 96 21.79 4.42 12.52
C SER A 96 20.99 4.92 11.32
N LEU A 97 20.17 5.96 11.53
CA LEU A 97 19.40 6.61 10.46
C LEU A 97 20.28 7.24 9.36
N PRO A 98 21.41 7.92 9.67
CA PRO A 98 22.32 8.41 8.63
C PRO A 98 22.87 7.32 7.72
N ALA A 99 23.30 6.20 8.31
CA ALA A 99 23.82 5.08 7.54
C ALA A 99 22.73 4.46 6.67
N LEU A 100 21.52 4.33 7.22
CA LEU A 100 20.36 3.84 6.47
C LEU A 100 20.03 4.75 5.29
N ALA A 101 20.00 6.07 5.51
CA ALA A 101 19.73 7.07 4.48
C ALA A 101 20.78 6.99 3.35
N ALA A 102 22.06 6.99 3.71
CA ALA A 102 23.16 6.89 2.76
C ALA A 102 23.06 5.62 1.91
N ARG A 103 22.74 4.48 2.54
CA ARG A 103 22.54 3.21 1.84
C ARG A 103 21.30 3.21 0.93
N ALA A 104 20.25 3.93 1.31
CA ALA A 104 19.05 4.14 0.52
C ALA A 104 19.21 5.18 -0.60
N GLY A 105 20.33 5.89 -0.65
CA GLY A 105 20.52 7.01 -1.58
C GLY A 105 19.65 8.23 -1.26
N ILE A 106 19.27 8.39 0.01
CA ILE A 106 18.53 9.53 0.56
C ILE A 106 19.54 10.44 1.27
N ASP A 107 19.32 11.76 1.23
CA ASP A 107 20.11 12.70 2.03
C ASP A 107 19.96 12.39 3.54
N PRO A 108 21.05 12.02 4.24
CA PRO A 108 21.02 11.70 5.67
C PRO A 108 20.43 12.81 6.54
N VAL A 109 20.76 14.07 6.25
CA VAL A 109 20.32 15.23 7.05
C VAL A 109 18.81 15.41 6.91
N VAL A 110 18.28 15.23 5.70
CA VAL A 110 16.85 15.37 5.47
C VAL A 110 16.08 14.25 6.15
N LEU A 111 16.52 12.99 6.01
CA LEU A 111 15.84 11.86 6.62
C LEU A 111 15.85 11.93 8.15
N GLU A 112 17.00 12.26 8.76
CA GLU A 112 17.10 12.45 10.21
C GLU A 112 16.14 13.53 10.72
N ARG A 113 16.07 14.67 10.02
CA ARG A 113 15.11 15.73 10.36
C ARG A 113 13.68 15.22 10.27
N THR A 114 13.31 14.51 9.20
CA THR A 114 11.97 13.96 9.02
C THR A 114 11.59 12.98 10.13
N VAL A 115 12.50 12.08 10.52
CA VAL A 115 12.26 11.14 11.63
C VAL A 115 12.23 11.86 12.99
N GLY A 116 13.12 12.83 13.21
CA GLY A 116 13.15 13.63 14.43
C GLY A 116 11.86 14.44 14.63
N ASP A 117 11.39 15.12 13.57
CA ASP A 117 10.12 15.85 13.57
C ASP A 117 8.95 14.90 13.84
N TYR A 118 8.93 13.74 13.16
CA TYR A 118 7.91 12.71 13.37
C TYR A 118 7.87 12.21 14.82
N ASN A 119 9.01 11.82 15.38
CA ASN A 119 9.13 11.29 16.74
C ASN A 119 8.72 12.34 17.79
N SER A 120 9.14 13.59 17.62
CA SER A 120 8.88 14.68 18.58
C SER A 120 7.41 15.08 18.70
N ARG A 121 6.58 14.75 17.68
CA ARG A 121 5.16 15.12 17.62
C ARG A 121 4.20 13.97 17.87
N ILE A 122 4.70 12.82 18.31
CA ILE A 122 3.86 11.68 18.69
C ILE A 122 3.08 12.00 19.97
N ASP A 123 1.76 11.84 19.94
CA ASP A 123 0.92 11.87 21.14
C ASP A 123 1.11 10.57 21.94
N ALA A 124 2.14 10.56 22.78
CA ALA A 124 2.48 9.42 23.61
C ALA A 124 1.43 9.09 24.69
N THR A 125 0.44 9.98 24.93
CA THR A 125 -0.62 9.78 25.95
C THR A 125 -1.67 8.76 25.50
N LYS A 126 -1.78 8.51 24.20
CA LYS A 126 -2.66 7.49 23.63
C LYS A 126 -1.95 6.13 23.62
N PRO A 127 -2.55 5.06 24.17
CA PRO A 127 -1.94 3.73 24.08
C PRO A 127 -1.88 3.27 22.62
N PHE A 128 -0.84 2.49 22.30
CA PHE A 128 -0.75 1.82 21.01
C PHE A 128 -1.67 0.60 21.01
N ASP A 129 -2.58 0.51 20.04
CA ASP A 129 -3.37 -0.69 19.78
C ASP A 129 -3.50 -0.92 18.26
N PRO A 130 -2.83 -1.94 17.70
CA PRO A 130 -2.83 -2.18 16.26
C PRO A 130 -4.18 -2.69 15.74
N ASN A 131 -5.12 -3.05 16.61
CA ASN A 131 -6.40 -3.65 16.23
C ASN A 131 -7.52 -2.63 16.04
N ILE A 132 -7.30 -1.37 16.46
CA ILE A 132 -8.27 -0.28 16.32
C ILE A 132 -7.57 0.96 15.78
N LYS A 133 -8.35 1.93 15.28
CA LYS A 133 -7.85 3.28 15.03
C LYS A 133 -7.64 3.98 16.37
N ASP A 134 -6.45 3.77 16.95
CA ASP A 134 -6.09 4.14 18.32
C ASP A 134 -5.98 5.65 18.58
N GLY A 135 -5.93 6.45 17.50
CA GLY A 135 -5.73 7.89 17.58
C GLY A 135 -4.36 8.30 18.12
N ARG A 136 -3.42 7.34 18.28
CA ARG A 136 -2.04 7.63 18.64
C ARG A 136 -1.35 8.24 17.41
N ALA A 137 -1.45 9.57 17.31
CA ALA A 137 -1.07 10.31 16.12
C ALA A 137 0.33 10.92 16.25
N SER A 138 0.94 11.26 15.12
CA SER A 138 2.02 12.24 15.04
C SER A 138 1.55 13.49 14.29
N GLY A 139 1.67 14.65 14.92
CA GLY A 139 1.21 15.96 14.41
C GLY A 139 2.15 16.63 13.39
N VAL A 140 2.97 15.86 12.68
CA VAL A 140 3.72 16.32 11.50
C VAL A 140 2.79 16.52 10.30
N GLU A 141 3.27 17.13 9.21
CA GLU A 141 2.56 17.19 7.93
C GLU A 141 3.36 16.41 6.87
N PRO A 142 2.76 15.45 6.14
CA PRO A 142 1.41 14.91 6.34
C PRO A 142 1.24 14.26 7.71
N ARG A 143 0.07 14.39 8.35
CA ARG A 143 -0.17 13.74 9.66
C ARG A 143 0.01 12.23 9.59
N LYS A 144 0.39 11.61 10.70
CA LYS A 144 0.16 10.17 10.92
C LYS A 144 -1.01 10.04 11.88
N SER A 145 -2.17 9.59 11.39
CA SER A 145 -3.44 9.62 12.14
C SER A 145 -3.50 8.67 13.34
N ASN A 146 -2.90 7.50 13.22
CA ASN A 146 -3.00 6.38 14.15
C ASN A 146 -1.67 5.61 14.17
N TRP A 147 -1.48 4.77 15.18
CA TRP A 147 -0.37 3.82 15.27
C TRP A 147 1.02 4.46 15.22
N ALA A 148 1.16 5.70 15.68
CA ALA A 148 2.43 6.40 15.70
C ALA A 148 3.35 5.82 16.79
N LEU A 149 4.30 4.98 16.37
CA LEU A 149 5.42 4.52 17.17
C LEU A 149 6.67 5.30 16.78
N ALA A 150 7.52 5.61 17.75
CA ALA A 150 8.79 6.28 17.50
C ALA A 150 9.73 5.36 16.72
N LEU A 151 10.51 5.94 15.81
CA LEU A 151 11.62 5.26 15.15
C LEU A 151 12.92 5.68 15.85
N ASP A 152 13.27 4.98 16.92
CA ASP A 152 14.39 5.33 17.79
C ASP A 152 15.23 4.13 18.25
N THR A 153 14.82 2.90 17.89
CA THR A 153 15.46 1.69 18.37
C THR A 153 16.17 0.93 17.24
N PRO A 154 17.51 0.99 17.14
CA PRO A 154 18.26 0.27 16.11
C PRO A 154 18.19 -1.25 16.29
N PRO A 155 18.45 -2.04 15.22
CA PRO A 155 18.70 -1.61 13.86
C PRO A 155 17.47 -1.00 13.18
N PHE A 156 17.72 -0.07 12.26
CA PHE A 156 16.73 0.51 11.38
C PHE A 156 16.67 -0.26 10.05
N TYR A 157 15.50 -0.28 9.44
CA TYR A 157 15.22 -0.99 8.20
C TYR A 157 14.57 -0.07 7.17
N ALA A 158 15.01 -0.13 5.91
CA ALA A 158 14.35 0.52 4.79
C ALA A 158 14.04 -0.51 3.71
N PHE A 159 12.76 -0.61 3.34
CA PHE A 159 12.28 -1.45 2.25
C PHE A 159 11.91 -0.56 1.06
N PRO A 160 12.64 -0.62 -0.06
CA PRO A 160 12.32 0.17 -1.23
C PRO A 160 11.03 -0.34 -1.88
N VAL A 161 10.11 0.56 -2.15
CA VAL A 161 8.79 0.26 -2.71
C VAL A 161 8.48 1.10 -3.95
N THR A 162 7.78 0.48 -4.89
CA THR A 162 7.24 1.09 -6.11
C THR A 162 5.75 0.78 -6.24
N CYS A 163 5.12 1.29 -7.29
CA CYS A 163 3.74 0.98 -7.64
C CYS A 163 3.64 -0.36 -8.39
N GLY A 164 3.02 -1.36 -7.78
CA GLY A 164 2.61 -2.59 -8.46
C GLY A 164 1.16 -2.50 -8.91
N VAL A 165 0.90 -2.53 -10.22
CA VAL A 165 -0.47 -2.57 -10.76
C VAL A 165 -1.03 -3.98 -10.64
N THR A 166 -2.24 -4.13 -10.11
CA THR A 166 -2.86 -5.45 -9.90
C THR A 166 -4.04 -5.69 -10.85
N PHE A 167 -4.95 -4.73 -11.00
CA PHE A 167 -6.08 -4.78 -11.93
C PHE A 167 -6.66 -3.39 -12.22
N THR A 168 -7.54 -3.27 -13.21
CA THR A 168 -8.18 -2.00 -13.61
C THR A 168 -9.57 -1.84 -12.99
N PHE A 169 -9.94 -0.61 -12.59
CA PHE A 169 -11.30 -0.31 -12.10
C PHE A 169 -12.31 -0.13 -13.24
N GLY A 170 -11.82 0.20 -14.43
CA GLY A 170 -12.63 0.28 -15.64
C GLY A 170 -12.92 -1.11 -16.22
N GLY A 171 -13.88 -1.17 -17.13
CA GLY A 171 -14.33 -2.39 -17.78
C GLY A 171 -15.60 -2.14 -18.58
N LEU A 172 -16.25 -3.22 -18.99
CA LEU A 172 -17.53 -3.18 -19.70
C LEU A 172 -18.63 -2.65 -18.78
N LYS A 173 -19.43 -1.71 -19.28
CA LYS A 173 -20.63 -1.27 -18.58
C LYS A 173 -21.67 -2.38 -18.63
N THR A 174 -22.15 -2.81 -17.47
CA THR A 174 -23.23 -3.80 -17.38
C THR A 174 -24.40 -3.26 -16.56
N ASP A 175 -25.54 -3.93 -16.64
CA ASP A 175 -26.54 -3.82 -15.59
C ASP A 175 -26.21 -4.71 -14.37
N THR A 176 -27.14 -4.79 -13.43
CA THR A 176 -26.98 -5.54 -12.17
C THR A 176 -26.95 -7.06 -12.34
N TYR A 177 -27.27 -7.58 -13.53
CA TYR A 177 -27.21 -9.00 -13.87
C TYR A 177 -25.98 -9.35 -14.72
N GLY A 178 -25.12 -8.38 -15.05
CA GLY A 178 -23.93 -8.60 -15.86
C GLY A 178 -24.18 -8.55 -17.38
N ARG A 179 -25.36 -8.11 -17.84
CA ARG A 179 -25.62 -7.91 -19.28
C ARG A 179 -24.89 -6.67 -19.76
N VAL A 180 -24.04 -6.82 -20.78
CA VAL A 180 -23.25 -5.71 -21.33
C VAL A 180 -24.18 -4.71 -22.02
N LEU A 181 -23.99 -3.42 -21.73
CA LEU A 181 -24.80 -2.34 -22.27
C LEU A 181 -24.07 -1.64 -23.43
N ASN A 182 -24.80 -1.36 -24.52
CA ASN A 182 -24.28 -0.53 -25.60
C ASN A 182 -24.29 0.96 -25.23
N SER A 183 -23.85 1.82 -26.15
CA SER A 183 -23.81 3.28 -25.96
C SER A 183 -25.18 3.92 -25.71
N ALA A 184 -26.26 3.30 -26.16
CA ALA A 184 -27.64 3.71 -25.88
C ALA A 184 -28.18 3.18 -24.54
N GLY A 185 -27.38 2.40 -23.79
CA GLY A 185 -27.79 1.80 -22.52
C GLY A 185 -28.63 0.52 -22.66
N ASN A 186 -28.79 -0.01 -23.87
CA ASN A 186 -29.55 -1.24 -24.11
C ASN A 186 -28.65 -2.48 -23.95
N PRO A 187 -29.16 -3.58 -23.37
CA PRO A 187 -28.43 -4.85 -23.33
C PRO A 187 -28.07 -5.34 -24.73
N VAL A 188 -26.82 -5.78 -24.89
CA VAL A 188 -26.35 -6.49 -26.09
C VAL A 188 -26.75 -7.96 -25.94
N PRO A 189 -27.63 -8.51 -26.80
CA PRO A 189 -28.11 -9.87 -26.66
C PRO A 189 -26.97 -10.90 -26.65
N GLY A 190 -26.99 -11.81 -25.68
CA GLY A 190 -26.01 -12.89 -25.54
C GLY A 190 -24.64 -12.46 -24.99
N LEU A 191 -24.41 -11.18 -24.68
CA LEU A 191 -23.13 -10.70 -24.16
C LEU A 191 -23.21 -10.37 -22.67
N LEU A 192 -22.48 -11.15 -21.86
CA LEU A 192 -22.38 -11.01 -20.41
C LEU A 192 -20.94 -10.68 -20.00
N ALA A 193 -20.78 -9.95 -18.89
CA ALA A 193 -19.50 -9.69 -18.24
C ALA A 193 -19.65 -9.76 -16.72
N CYS A 194 -18.61 -10.26 -16.05
CA CYS A 194 -18.52 -10.36 -14.59
C CYS A 194 -17.06 -10.29 -14.14
N GLY A 195 -16.83 -10.21 -12.83
CA GLY A 195 -15.48 -10.06 -12.29
C GLY A 195 -14.83 -8.75 -12.72
N GLU A 196 -13.52 -8.78 -12.96
CA GLU A 196 -12.74 -7.58 -13.31
C GLU A 196 -12.98 -7.08 -14.75
N ALA A 197 -13.68 -7.86 -15.58
CA ALA A 197 -14.13 -7.38 -16.89
C ALA A 197 -15.26 -6.35 -16.79
N LEU A 198 -15.95 -6.28 -15.64
CA LEU A 198 -17.03 -5.35 -15.37
C LEU A 198 -16.46 -4.02 -14.84
N GLY A 199 -16.87 -2.92 -15.45
CA GLY A 199 -16.48 -1.57 -15.05
C GLY A 199 -17.52 -0.86 -14.18
N GLY A 200 -17.07 0.13 -13.39
CA GLY A 200 -17.96 1.06 -12.69
C GLY A 200 -18.33 0.67 -11.26
N LEU A 201 -17.76 -0.40 -10.72
CA LEU A 201 -17.89 -0.74 -9.29
C LEU A 201 -16.97 0.09 -8.39
N PHE A 202 -15.78 0.41 -8.89
CA PHE A 202 -14.75 1.11 -8.14
C PHE A 202 -14.32 2.36 -8.89
N SER A 203 -14.00 3.41 -8.15
CA SER A 203 -13.44 4.66 -8.68
C SER A 203 -12.60 5.31 -7.59
N GLY A 204 -11.39 5.76 -7.94
CA GLY A 204 -10.44 6.41 -7.04
C GLY A 204 -9.81 5.51 -5.95
N ASN A 205 -10.55 4.57 -5.38
CA ASN A 205 -10.07 3.64 -4.35
C ASN A 205 -10.74 2.27 -4.45
N TYR A 206 -10.17 1.29 -3.75
CA TYR A 206 -10.68 -0.07 -3.67
C TYR A 206 -10.54 -0.63 -2.24
N PRO A 207 -11.66 -1.00 -1.59
CA PRO A 207 -11.64 -1.77 -0.36
C PRO A 207 -11.15 -3.20 -0.60
N GLY A 208 -10.16 -3.65 0.17
CA GLY A 208 -9.59 -4.98 0.08
C GLY A 208 -10.64 -6.10 0.11
N GLY A 209 -10.53 -7.06 -0.80
CA GLY A 209 -11.44 -8.21 -0.91
C GLY A 209 -12.75 -7.94 -1.66
N SER A 210 -13.13 -6.68 -1.90
CA SER A 210 -14.40 -6.35 -2.57
C SER A 210 -14.48 -6.82 -4.03
N GLY A 211 -13.35 -6.96 -4.73
CA GLY A 211 -13.26 -7.48 -6.09
C GLY A 211 -13.56 -8.98 -6.17
N LEU A 212 -13.09 -9.76 -5.18
CA LEU A 212 -13.45 -11.18 -5.07
C LEU A 212 -14.94 -11.36 -4.80
N ALA A 213 -15.50 -10.54 -3.90
CA ALA A 213 -16.93 -10.52 -3.64
C ALA A 213 -17.74 -10.13 -4.89
N ALA A 214 -17.28 -9.10 -5.62
CA ALA A 214 -17.88 -8.70 -6.89
C ALA A 214 -17.84 -9.84 -7.92
N GLY A 215 -16.70 -10.51 -8.09
CA GLY A 215 -16.56 -11.67 -8.97
C GLY A 215 -17.56 -12.78 -8.64
N ALA A 216 -17.67 -13.16 -7.36
CA ALA A 216 -18.61 -14.19 -6.93
C ALA A 216 -20.08 -13.79 -7.16
N VAL A 217 -20.46 -12.55 -6.82
CA VAL A 217 -21.84 -12.07 -6.94
C VAL A 217 -22.24 -11.88 -8.40
N PHE A 218 -21.48 -11.12 -9.17
CA PHE A 218 -21.79 -10.86 -10.58
C PHE A 218 -21.62 -12.10 -11.44
N GLY A 219 -20.67 -12.99 -11.12
CA GLY A 219 -20.53 -14.28 -11.79
C GLY A 219 -21.79 -15.15 -11.63
N ARG A 220 -22.32 -15.26 -10.41
CA ARG A 220 -23.58 -15.99 -10.16
C ARG A 220 -24.77 -15.34 -10.86
N ARG A 221 -24.87 -14.01 -10.86
CA ARG A 221 -25.97 -13.31 -11.53
C ARG A 221 -25.92 -13.47 -13.04
N ALA A 222 -24.75 -13.27 -13.66
CA ALA A 222 -24.55 -13.49 -15.09
C ALA A 222 -24.90 -14.92 -15.48
N GLY A 223 -24.42 -15.92 -14.72
CA GLY A 223 -24.75 -17.32 -14.97
C GLY A 223 -26.24 -17.67 -14.83
N SER A 224 -27.02 -16.92 -14.04
CA SER A 224 -28.47 -17.16 -13.88
C SER A 224 -29.33 -16.66 -15.05
N VAL A 225 -28.78 -15.83 -15.93
CA VAL A 225 -29.46 -15.23 -17.09
C VAL A 225 -28.81 -15.61 -18.42
N ALA A 226 -27.80 -16.49 -18.37
CA ALA A 226 -27.07 -17.01 -19.52
C ALA A 226 -27.85 -18.10 -20.25
#